data_AF-A0A8X6RQ19-F1
#
_entry.id   AF-A0A8X6RQ19-F1
#
_cell.length_a   1.000
_cell.length_b   1.000
_cell.length_c   1.000
_cell.angle_alpha   90.00
_cell.angle_beta   90.00
_cell.angle_gamma   90.00
#
_symmetry.space_group_name_H-M   'P 1'
#
loop_
_entity.id
_entity.type
_entity.pdbx_description
1 polymer ?
#
loop_
_entity_poly.entity_id
_entity_poly.type
_entity_poly.pdbx_seq_one_letter_code
_entity_poly.pdbx_strand_id
1 'polypeptide(L)'
;MKTAIYASLMHCASTDKTPMHDKFSEGESSWCFYKKAIAKGETPGSHSSMKTYLSPQVVEKIMPVYQRLASDTILERCVAGKTQNSNESLHRCIWRKCPKEVFVSKRKLKIAVTDAIEKHNLGYVKSLEAKEDSCLNDSFSLTIAERQDKRRISQNISTKQ
;
A
#
# COMPACT_ATOMS: atom_id res chain seq x y z
N MET A 1 -11.19 -9.82 -1.94
CA MET A 1 -10.73 -9.07 -0.75
C MET A 1 -11.75 -9.06 0.40
N LYS A 2 -13.04 -8.72 0.17
CA LYS A 2 -14.08 -8.68 1.23
C LYS A 2 -14.09 -9.91 2.16
N THR A 3 -14.15 -11.09 1.56
CA THR A 3 -14.14 -12.38 2.28
C THR A 3 -12.95 -12.51 3.24
N ALA A 4 -11.74 -12.19 2.77
CA ALA A 4 -10.52 -12.27 3.57
C ALA A 4 -10.50 -11.25 4.71
N ILE A 5 -11.03 -10.04 4.49
CA ILE A 5 -11.17 -9.01 5.53
C ILE A 5 -12.05 -9.54 6.66
N TYR A 6 -13.25 -10.03 6.35
CA TYR A 6 -14.13 -10.61 7.37
C TYR A 6 -13.57 -11.89 7.99
N ALA A 7 -12.88 -12.73 7.21
CA ALA A 7 -12.24 -13.94 7.72
C ALA A 7 -11.29 -13.63 8.88
N SER A 8 -10.52 -12.53 8.80
CA SER A 8 -9.62 -12.15 9.89
C SER A 8 -10.34 -11.76 11.19
N LEU A 9 -11.47 -11.04 11.12
CA LEU A 9 -12.27 -10.71 12.30
C LEU A 9 -12.92 -11.95 12.91
N MET A 10 -13.53 -12.78 12.05
CA MET A 10 -14.20 -14.01 12.46
C MET A 10 -13.23 -15.01 13.08
N HIS A 11 -12.01 -15.10 12.54
CA HIS A 11 -10.94 -15.92 13.12
C HIS A 11 -10.65 -15.52 14.56
N CYS A 12 -10.45 -14.24 14.84
CA CYS A 12 -10.17 -13.75 16.19
C CYS A 12 -11.37 -13.84 17.15
N ALA A 13 -12.60 -13.86 16.63
CA ALA A 13 -13.83 -14.04 17.40
C ALA A 13 -14.19 -15.52 17.63
N SER A 14 -13.53 -16.44 16.93
CA SER A 14 -13.85 -17.86 16.88
C SER A 14 -13.54 -18.55 18.21
N THR A 15 -14.35 -19.55 18.54
CA THR A 15 -14.21 -20.36 19.76
C THR A 15 -14.38 -21.84 19.44
N ASP A 16 -13.95 -22.73 20.34
CA ASP A 16 -14.16 -24.18 20.15
C ASP A 16 -15.65 -24.56 20.09
N LYS A 17 -16.51 -23.82 20.80
CA LYS A 17 -17.97 -24.00 20.79
C LYS A 17 -18.63 -23.41 19.54
N THR A 18 -18.05 -22.34 19.00
CA THR A 18 -18.59 -21.57 17.89
C THR A 18 -17.45 -21.27 16.91
N PRO A 19 -17.03 -22.27 16.10
CA PRO A 19 -15.94 -22.10 15.14
C PRO A 19 -16.41 -21.26 13.94
N MET A 20 -15.68 -20.20 13.58
CA MET A 20 -16.06 -19.25 12.53
C MET A 20 -15.03 -19.21 11.38
N HIS A 21 -14.75 -20.35 10.75
CA HIS A 21 -13.67 -20.50 9.76
C HIS A 21 -14.13 -20.62 8.30
N ASP A 22 -15.41 -20.44 8.01
CA ASP A 22 -15.99 -20.70 6.68
C ASP A 22 -15.49 -19.76 5.57
N LYS A 23 -14.90 -18.62 5.96
CA LYS A 23 -14.37 -17.63 5.01
C LYS A 23 -12.92 -17.91 4.60
N PHE A 24 -12.28 -18.95 5.15
CA PHE A 24 -10.94 -19.37 4.77
C PHE A 24 -10.97 -20.40 3.64
N SER A 25 -9.92 -20.41 2.82
CA SER A 25 -9.72 -21.44 1.81
C SER A 25 -9.54 -22.82 2.47
N GLU A 26 -10.08 -23.84 1.81
CA GLU A 26 -9.90 -25.23 2.18
C GLU A 26 -8.52 -25.75 1.74
N GLY A 27 -8.13 -26.91 2.28
CA GLY A 27 -6.90 -27.62 1.93
C GLY A 27 -5.78 -27.51 2.96
N GLU A 28 -4.80 -28.40 2.83
CA GLU A 28 -3.68 -28.51 3.76
C GLU A 28 -2.72 -27.30 3.72
N SER A 29 -2.77 -26.52 2.64
CA SER A 29 -2.04 -25.26 2.48
C SER A 29 -2.77 -24.06 3.08
N SER A 30 -3.96 -24.26 3.67
CA SER A 30 -4.69 -23.18 4.33
C SER A 30 -3.87 -22.58 5.47
N TRP A 31 -3.85 -21.24 5.52
CA TRP A 31 -3.22 -20.53 6.63
C TRP A 31 -4.01 -20.70 7.94
N CYS A 32 -5.32 -20.98 7.85
CA CYS A 32 -6.16 -21.22 9.01
C CYS A 32 -5.87 -22.61 9.60
N PHE A 33 -5.41 -22.66 10.85
CA PHE A 33 -5.09 -23.92 11.54
C PHE A 33 -6.30 -24.89 11.55
N TYR A 34 -7.52 -24.35 11.68
CA TYR A 34 -8.73 -25.15 11.76
C TYR A 34 -9.05 -25.83 10.43
N LYS A 35 -9.08 -25.07 9.33
CA LYS A 35 -9.32 -25.64 7.98
C LYS A 35 -8.19 -26.57 7.56
N LYS A 36 -6.95 -26.26 7.93
CA LYS A 36 -5.78 -27.12 7.67
C LYS A 36 -5.87 -28.46 8.38
N ALA A 37 -6.24 -28.48 9.67
CA ALA A 37 -6.41 -29.72 10.42
C ALA A 37 -7.53 -30.59 9.83
N ILE A 38 -8.68 -29.99 9.51
CA ILE A 38 -9.79 -30.69 8.84
C ILE A 38 -9.33 -31.31 7.51
N ALA A 39 -8.60 -30.56 6.68
CA ALA A 39 -8.12 -31.05 5.39
C ALA A 39 -7.17 -32.25 5.52
N LYS A 40 -6.45 -32.36 6.64
CA LYS A 40 -5.56 -33.48 6.96
C LYS A 40 -6.26 -34.67 7.64
N GLY A 41 -7.55 -34.53 7.97
CA GLY A 41 -8.25 -35.51 8.81
C GLY A 41 -7.81 -35.49 10.28
N GLU A 42 -7.18 -34.40 10.72
CA GLU A 42 -6.73 -34.19 12.11
C GLU A 42 -7.81 -33.44 12.91
N THR A 43 -7.77 -33.58 14.24
CA THR A 43 -8.58 -32.76 15.13
C THR A 43 -7.99 -31.34 15.20
N PRO A 44 -8.79 -30.28 14.95
CA PRO A 44 -8.31 -28.91 15.10
C PRO A 44 -7.85 -28.61 16.52
N GLY A 45 -6.76 -27.85 16.65
CA GLY A 45 -6.30 -27.35 17.95
C GLY A 45 -7.33 -26.45 18.63
N SER A 46 -7.24 -26.31 19.95
CA SER A 46 -8.16 -25.45 20.70
C SER A 46 -7.91 -23.97 20.40
N HIS A 47 -8.99 -23.19 20.26
CA HIS A 47 -8.95 -21.74 20.14
C HIS A 47 -8.38 -21.04 21.39
N SER A 48 -8.33 -21.72 22.54
CA SER A 48 -7.67 -21.21 23.74
C SER A 48 -6.17 -20.95 23.54
N SER A 49 -5.55 -21.60 22.56
CA SER A 49 -4.14 -21.39 22.20
C SER A 49 -3.91 -20.17 21.30
N MET A 50 -4.98 -19.50 20.83
CA MET A 50 -4.85 -18.32 20.00
C MET A 50 -4.31 -17.13 20.79
N LYS A 51 -3.31 -16.45 20.24
CA LYS A 51 -2.71 -15.26 20.87
C LYS A 51 -3.64 -14.04 20.86
N THR A 52 -4.53 -13.98 19.89
CA THR A 52 -5.40 -12.81 19.66
C THR A 52 -6.85 -13.28 19.65
N TYR A 53 -7.50 -13.14 20.79
CA TYR A 53 -8.92 -13.40 20.96
C TYR A 53 -9.68 -12.08 21.13
N LEU A 54 -10.83 -11.95 20.46
CA LEU A 54 -11.72 -10.81 20.58
C LEU A 54 -13.05 -11.25 21.21
N SER A 55 -13.47 -10.57 22.27
CA SER A 55 -14.78 -10.80 22.87
C SER A 55 -15.89 -10.32 21.93
N PRO A 56 -17.11 -10.87 22.03
CA PRO A 56 -18.25 -10.44 21.22
C PRO A 56 -18.52 -8.92 21.29
N GLN A 57 -18.33 -8.32 22.47
CA GLN A 57 -18.49 -6.88 22.68
C GLN A 57 -17.48 -6.06 21.87
N VAL A 58 -16.23 -6.52 21.79
CA VAL A 58 -15.19 -5.86 20.99
C VAL A 58 -15.48 -6.04 19.50
N VAL A 59 -15.90 -7.24 19.10
CA VAL A 59 -16.29 -7.54 17.72
C VAL A 59 -17.42 -6.62 17.26
N GLU A 60 -18.44 -6.43 18.10
CA GLU A 60 -19.55 -5.52 17.82
C GLU A 60 -19.07 -4.09 17.57
N LYS A 61 -18.14 -3.58 18.39
CA LYS A 61 -17.61 -2.22 18.26
C LYS A 61 -16.68 -2.05 17.05
N ILE A 62 -15.94 -3.08 16.65
CA ILE A 62 -15.02 -3.01 15.51
C ILE A 62 -15.66 -3.39 14.17
N MET A 63 -16.82 -4.06 14.19
CA MET A 63 -17.54 -4.48 12.98
C MET A 63 -17.75 -3.33 11.97
N PRO A 64 -18.15 -2.11 12.38
CA PRO A 64 -18.30 -1.00 11.43
C PRO A 64 -16.99 -0.63 10.72
N VAL A 65 -15.83 -0.80 11.38
CA VAL A 65 -14.52 -0.59 10.77
C VAL A 65 -14.26 -1.64 9.68
N TYR A 66 -14.54 -2.91 9.97
CA TYR A 66 -14.41 -4.00 9.01
C TYR A 66 -15.36 -3.86 7.82
N GLN A 67 -16.61 -3.43 8.06
CA GLN A 67 -17.57 -3.12 7.00
C GLN A 67 -17.07 -2.01 6.09
N ARG A 68 -16.53 -0.93 6.67
CA ARG A 68 -15.91 0.15 5.90
C ARG A 68 -14.71 -0.36 5.10
N LEU A 69 -13.81 -1.15 5.70
CA LEU A 69 -12.66 -1.75 5.00
C LEU A 69 -13.09 -2.68 3.86
N ALA A 70 -14.24 -3.35 3.99
CA ALA A 70 -14.81 -4.22 2.97
C ALA A 70 -15.71 -3.48 1.97
N SER A 71 -15.79 -2.15 2.00
CA SER A 71 -16.56 -1.37 1.02
C SER A 71 -15.89 -1.39 -0.36
N ASP A 72 -16.69 -1.43 -1.43
CA ASP A 72 -16.16 -1.43 -2.81
C ASP A 72 -15.32 -0.18 -3.08
N THR A 73 -15.74 0.97 -2.56
CA THR A 73 -15.03 2.25 -2.73
C THR A 73 -13.60 2.23 -2.16
N ILE A 74 -13.35 1.54 -1.04
CA ILE A 74 -11.99 1.36 -0.51
C ILE A 74 -11.25 0.28 -1.29
N LEU A 75 -11.92 -0.82 -1.61
CA LEU A 75 -11.28 -1.96 -2.28
C LEU A 75 -10.84 -1.65 -3.70
N GLU A 76 -11.62 -0.89 -4.47
CA GLU A 76 -11.25 -0.41 -5.81
C GLU A 76 -9.92 0.35 -5.79
N ARG A 77 -9.67 1.16 -4.75
CA ARG A 77 -8.39 1.87 -4.57
C ARG A 77 -7.23 0.91 -4.30
N CYS A 78 -7.49 -0.22 -3.67
CA CYS A 78 -6.49 -1.25 -3.38
C CYS A 78 -6.16 -2.13 -4.59
N VAL A 79 -7.10 -2.33 -5.53
CA VAL A 79 -6.89 -3.17 -6.74
C VAL A 79 -5.75 -2.64 -7.60
N ALA A 80 -5.57 -1.32 -7.67
CA ALA A 80 -4.51 -0.71 -8.45
C ALA A 80 -3.09 -0.96 -7.89
N GLY A 81 -2.95 -1.55 -6.69
CA GLY A 81 -1.65 -1.83 -6.06
C GLY A 81 -0.81 -0.58 -5.78
N LYS A 82 -1.45 0.59 -5.73
CA LYS A 82 -0.80 1.87 -5.44
C LYS A 82 -0.70 2.08 -3.94
N THR A 83 0.29 2.87 -3.53
CA THR A 83 0.39 3.29 -2.13
C THR A 83 -0.81 4.16 -1.75
N GLN A 84 -1.39 3.89 -0.57
CA GLN A 84 -2.44 4.72 0.02
C GLN A 84 -1.87 6.03 0.61
N ASN A 85 -0.55 6.13 0.74
CA ASN A 85 0.12 7.27 1.33
C ASN A 85 0.64 8.22 0.23
N SER A 86 -0.07 9.33 0.01
CA SER A 86 0.36 10.35 -0.96
C SER A 86 1.78 10.85 -0.70
N ASN A 87 2.23 10.87 0.56
CA ASN A 87 3.58 11.32 0.91
C ASN A 87 4.67 10.37 0.38
N GLU A 88 4.38 9.09 0.19
CA GLU A 88 5.36 8.14 -0.37
C GLU A 88 5.76 8.48 -1.79
N SER A 89 4.85 9.10 -2.57
CA SER A 89 5.16 9.52 -3.93
C SER A 89 6.22 10.64 -3.96
N LEU A 90 6.13 11.62 -3.04
CA LEU A 90 7.14 12.67 -2.89
C LEU A 90 8.43 12.13 -2.25
N HIS A 91 8.31 11.31 -1.20
CA HIS A 91 9.48 10.71 -0.54
C HIS A 91 10.29 9.88 -1.53
N ARG A 92 9.65 9.15 -2.44
CA ARG A 92 10.33 8.42 -3.52
C ARG A 92 11.15 9.36 -4.42
N CYS A 93 10.62 10.52 -4.78
CA CYS A 93 11.36 11.52 -5.57
C CYS A 93 12.57 12.07 -4.82
N ILE A 94 12.41 12.34 -3.51
CA ILE A 94 13.50 12.82 -2.64
C ILE A 94 14.58 11.74 -2.50
N TRP A 95 14.20 10.51 -2.10
CA TRP A 95 15.14 9.42 -1.82
C TRP A 95 15.88 8.93 -3.06
N ARG A 96 15.29 9.05 -4.26
CA ARG A 96 16.00 8.78 -5.52
C ARG A 96 17.17 9.75 -5.76
N LYS A 97 17.11 10.97 -5.21
CA LYS A 97 18.17 11.98 -5.32
C LYS A 97 19.11 11.96 -4.12
N CYS A 98 18.56 11.70 -2.95
CA CYS A 98 19.27 11.67 -1.68
C CYS A 98 18.80 10.46 -0.87
N PRO A 99 19.45 9.30 -1.02
CA PRO A 99 19.12 8.10 -0.26
C PRO A 99 19.18 8.38 1.24
N LYS A 100 18.26 7.79 2.01
CA LYS A 100 18.19 7.99 3.47
C LYS A 100 19.35 7.33 4.22
N GLU A 101 20.04 6.43 3.55
CA GLU A 101 21.13 5.59 4.04
C GLU A 101 22.50 6.25 3.89
N VAL A 102 22.57 7.43 3.24
CA VAL A 102 23.82 8.13 2.95
C VAL A 102 23.83 9.49 3.64
N PHE A 103 24.88 9.76 4.41
CA PHE A 103 25.12 11.08 4.96
C PHE A 103 25.51 12.06 3.84
N VAL A 104 24.80 13.18 3.77
CA VAL A 104 25.07 14.26 2.83
C VAL A 104 25.13 15.61 3.54
N SER A 105 25.83 16.58 2.95
CA SER A 105 25.84 17.94 3.48
C SER A 105 24.46 18.59 3.43
N LYS A 106 24.18 19.49 4.37
CA LYS A 106 22.93 20.28 4.43
C LYS A 106 22.63 20.98 3.09
N ARG A 107 23.66 21.48 2.41
CA ARG A 107 23.53 22.13 1.10
C ARG A 107 23.02 21.16 0.03
N LYS A 108 23.61 19.97 -0.06
CA LYS A 108 23.20 18.94 -1.03
C LYS A 108 21.77 18.46 -0.76
N LEU A 109 21.42 18.25 0.52
CA LEU A 109 20.07 17.88 0.92
C LEU A 109 19.03 18.93 0.47
N LYS A 110 19.28 20.22 0.73
CA LYS A 110 18.39 21.30 0.31
C LYS A 110 18.15 21.32 -1.20
N ILE A 111 19.22 21.20 -2.00
CA ILE A 111 19.11 21.19 -3.47
C ILE A 111 18.30 19.97 -3.94
N ALA A 112 18.61 18.78 -3.41
CA ALA A 112 17.92 17.55 -3.79
C ALA A 112 16.42 17.57 -3.44
N VAL A 113 16.06 18.08 -2.25
CA VAL A 113 14.66 18.21 -1.82
C VAL A 113 13.93 19.24 -2.66
N THR A 114 14.52 20.40 -2.92
CA THR A 114 13.91 21.45 -3.75
C THR A 114 13.65 20.95 -5.17
N ASP A 115 14.65 20.33 -5.81
CA ASP A 115 14.53 19.75 -7.15
C ASP A 115 13.52 18.58 -7.19
N ALA A 116 13.38 17.80 -6.11
CA ALA A 116 12.36 16.75 -6.02
C ALA A 116 10.94 17.32 -5.96
N ILE A 117 10.73 18.35 -5.13
CA ILE A 117 9.42 19.01 -4.96
C ILE A 117 8.99 19.67 -6.26
N GLU A 118 9.91 20.40 -6.90
CA GLU A 118 9.68 21.07 -8.18
C GLU A 118 9.23 20.08 -9.25
N LYS A 119 9.98 18.99 -9.44
CA LYS A 119 9.66 17.94 -10.43
C LYS A 119 8.38 17.18 -10.09
N HIS A 120 8.08 16.99 -8.81
CA HIS A 120 6.86 16.32 -8.38
C HIS A 120 5.62 17.15 -8.71
N ASN A 121 5.66 18.45 -8.41
CA ASN A 121 4.53 19.36 -8.55
C ASN A 121 4.36 19.89 -9.99
N LEU A 122 5.44 20.35 -10.61
CA LEU A 122 5.41 21.04 -11.91
C LEU A 122 5.71 20.11 -13.09
N GLY A 123 6.35 18.97 -12.84
CA GLY A 123 6.86 18.09 -13.89
C GLY A 123 8.30 18.42 -14.29
N TYR A 124 8.90 17.51 -15.03
CA TYR A 124 10.31 17.56 -15.42
C TYR A 124 10.58 18.64 -16.47
N VAL A 125 9.66 18.88 -17.40
CA VAL A 125 9.83 19.89 -18.47
C VAL A 125 9.85 21.29 -17.86
N LYS A 126 8.83 21.65 -17.07
CA LYS A 126 8.77 22.97 -16.40
C LYS A 126 9.94 23.22 -15.45
N SER A 127 10.43 22.17 -14.78
CA SER A 127 11.62 22.28 -13.91
C SER A 127 12.93 22.49 -14.68
N LEU A 128 12.97 22.19 -15.99
CA LEU A 128 14.11 22.50 -16.86
C LEU A 128 14.02 23.94 -17.37
N GLU A 129 12.82 24.37 -17.80
CA GLU A 129 12.56 25.75 -18.24
C GLU A 129 12.90 26.77 -17.14
N ALA A 130 12.50 26.49 -15.90
CA ALA A 130 12.76 27.36 -14.75
C ALA A 130 14.25 27.49 -14.37
N LYS A 131 15.12 26.64 -14.92
CA LYS A 131 16.54 26.63 -14.58
C LYS A 131 17.41 27.49 -15.48
N GLU A 132 16.84 28.09 -16.53
CA GLU A 132 17.34 29.20 -17.37
C GLU A 132 18.86 29.52 -17.30
N ASP A 133 19.68 28.48 -17.40
CA ASP A 133 21.12 28.56 -17.53
C ASP A 133 21.43 27.88 -18.86
N SER A 134 21.93 28.68 -19.80
CA SER A 134 21.93 28.47 -21.25
C SER A 134 22.71 27.24 -21.74
N CYS A 135 23.30 26.47 -20.83
CA CYS A 135 24.11 25.28 -21.11
C CYS A 135 23.38 23.94 -20.93
N LEU A 136 22.15 23.91 -20.41
CA LEU A 136 21.42 22.65 -20.13
C LEU A 136 20.19 22.37 -21.02
N ASN A 137 19.81 23.33 -21.87
CA ASN A 137 18.70 23.21 -22.83
C ASN A 137 19.13 22.44 -24.10
N ASP A 138 19.77 21.29 -23.92
CA ASP A 138 20.01 20.35 -25.00
C ASP A 138 18.71 19.59 -25.34
N SER A 139 18.46 19.37 -26.62
CA SER A 139 17.31 18.65 -27.17
C SER A 139 17.12 17.27 -26.53
N PHE A 140 18.23 16.63 -26.16
CA PHE A 140 18.23 15.35 -25.47
C PHE A 140 17.63 15.43 -24.04
N SER A 141 17.98 16.46 -23.27
CA SER A 141 17.46 16.69 -21.92
C SER A 141 15.95 16.91 -21.91
N LEU A 142 15.46 17.69 -22.89
CA LEU A 142 14.03 17.92 -23.09
C LEU A 142 13.31 16.61 -23.44
N THR A 143 13.85 15.83 -24.37
CA THR A 143 13.27 14.52 -24.76
C THR A 143 13.16 13.58 -23.55
N ILE A 144 14.18 13.54 -22.69
CA ILE A 144 14.14 12.75 -21.46
C ILE A 144 13.08 13.27 -20.49
N ALA A 145 12.98 14.59 -20.31
CA ALA A 145 12.01 15.22 -19.43
C ALA A 145 10.57 14.93 -19.87
N GLU A 146 10.27 15.07 -21.17
CA GLU A 146 8.97 14.71 -21.73
C GLU A 146 8.61 13.25 -21.50
N ARG A 147 9.58 12.33 -21.69
CA ARG A 147 9.36 10.90 -21.44
C ARG A 147 9.06 10.64 -19.95
N GLN A 148 9.72 11.34 -19.04
CA GLN A 148 9.46 11.22 -17.61
C GLN A 148 8.12 11.80 -17.21
N ASP A 149 7.72 12.93 -17.78
CA ASP A 149 6.40 13.52 -17.55
C ASP A 149 5.27 12.67 -18.12
N LYS A 150 5.42 12.09 -19.32
CA LYS A 150 4.45 11.12 -19.88
C LYS A 150 4.22 9.95 -18.93
N ARG A 151 5.27 9.40 -18.33
CA ARG A 151 5.17 8.32 -17.32
C ARG A 151 4.50 8.80 -16.03
N ARG A 152 4.81 10.01 -15.56
CA ARG A 152 4.20 10.59 -14.36
C ARG A 152 2.69 10.79 -14.56
N ILE A 153 2.28 11.32 -15.72
CA ILE A 153 0.89 11.58 -16.06
C ILE A 153 0.12 10.27 -16.28
N SER A 154 0.68 9.29 -16.99
CA SER A 154 0.00 7.99 -17.22
C SER A 154 -0.28 7.26 -15.90
N GLN A 155 0.64 7.33 -14.94
CA GLN A 155 0.44 6.79 -13.58
C GLN A 155 -0.68 7.51 -12.81
N ASN A 156 -0.98 8.77 -13.16
CA ASN A 156 -2.02 9.59 -12.53
C ASN A 156 -3.40 9.45 -13.22
N ILE A 157 -3.45 9.14 -14.53
CA ILE A 157 -4.70 8.94 -15.28
C ILE A 157 -5.38 7.61 -14.92
N SER A 158 -4.62 6.53 -14.63
CA SER A 158 -5.15 5.28 -14.04
C SER A 158 -5.65 5.43 -12.59
N THR A 159 -6.07 6.63 -12.18
CA THR A 159 -6.58 6.96 -10.84
C THR A 159 -7.98 7.59 -10.92
N LYS A 160 -8.53 7.78 -12.14
CA LYS A 160 -9.83 8.42 -12.40
C LYS A 160 -10.84 7.55 -13.18
N GLN A 161 -10.48 6.31 -13.51
CA GLN A 161 -11.41 5.27 -13.98
C GLN A 161 -11.55 4.24 -12.87
#